data_AF-A0A699Z3N2-F1
#
_entry.id   AF-A0A699Z3N2-F1
#
_cell.length_a   1.000
_cell.length_b   1.000
_cell.length_c   1.000
_cell.angle_alpha   90.00
_cell.angle_beta   90.00
_cell.angle_gamma   90.00
#
_symmetry.space_group_name_H-M   'P 1'
#
loop_
_entity.id
_entity.type
_entity.pdbx_description
1 polymer ?
#
loop_
_entity_poly.entity_id
_entity_poly.type
_entity_poly.pdbx_seq_one_letter_code
_entity_poly.pdbx_strand_id
1 'polypeptide(L)' 'MAEFAREEIAELTSSMQAIEDRVKVLLLPKDPLDERNIMLEIRAGTGGDEASIWAGDLFRMYTRYAQ' A
#
# COMPACT_ATOMS: atom_id res chain seq x y z
N MET A 1 -19.38 -16.36 -30.40
CA MET A 1 -19.70 -16.98 -29.08
C MET A 1 -18.43 -17.15 -28.24
N ALA A 2 -17.40 -17.85 -28.71
CA ALA A 2 -16.16 -18.03 -27.95
C ALA A 2 -15.42 -16.71 -27.64
N GLU A 3 -15.48 -15.72 -28.53
CA GLU A 3 -14.89 -14.40 -28.34
C GLU A 3 -15.64 -13.57 -27.28
N PHE A 4 -16.96 -13.43 -27.42
CA PHE A 4 -17.83 -12.81 -26.40
C PHE A 4 -17.64 -13.43 -25.01
N ALA A 5 -17.50 -14.76 -24.92
CA ALA A 5 -17.22 -15.43 -23.65
C ALA A 5 -15.86 -15.06 -23.05
N ARG A 6 -14.83 -14.79 -23.87
CA ARG A 6 -13.52 -14.34 -23.38
C ARG A 6 -13.56 -12.90 -22.88
N GLU A 7 -14.29 -12.04 -23.58
CA GLU A 7 -14.50 -10.65 -23.15
C GLU A 7 -15.23 -10.62 -21.80
N GLU A 8 -16.30 -11.39 -21.67
CA GLU A 8 -17.06 -11.52 -20.42
C GLU A 8 -16.19 -12.07 -19.27
N ILE A 9 -15.34 -13.08 -19.53
CA ILE A 9 -14.38 -13.59 -18.53
C ILE A 9 -13.42 -12.49 -18.09
N ALA A 10 -12.89 -11.69 -19.01
CA ALA A 10 -11.96 -10.61 -18.68
C ALA A 10 -12.63 -9.53 -17.81
N GLU A 11 -13.85 -9.12 -18.18
CA GLU A 11 -14.64 -8.15 -17.40
C GLU A 11 -14.99 -8.67 -16.00
N LEU A 12 -15.45 -9.91 -15.90
CA LEU A 12 -15.78 -10.54 -14.62
C LEU A 12 -14.54 -10.73 -13.73
N THR A 13 -13.38 -11.06 -14.32
CA THR A 13 -12.13 -11.19 -13.57
C THR A 13 -11.69 -9.85 -12.99
N SER A 14 -11.78 -8.77 -13.78
CA SER A 14 -11.48 -7.41 -13.30
C SER A 14 -12.46 -6.99 -12.20
N SER A 15 -13.75 -7.27 -12.39
CA SER A 15 -14.80 -6.97 -11.41
C SER A 15 -14.62 -7.75 -10.11
N MET A 16 -14.24 -9.02 -10.21
CA MET A 16 -13.96 -9.87 -9.06
C MET A 16 -12.79 -9.32 -8.24
N GLN A 17 -11.70 -8.92 -8.88
CA GLN A 17 -10.55 -8.32 -8.20
C GLN A 17 -10.95 -7.03 -7.45
N ALA A 18 -11.71 -6.15 -8.10
CA ALA A 18 -12.18 -4.91 -7.48
C ALA A 18 -13.10 -5.17 -6.27
N ILE A 19 -13.98 -6.17 -6.37
CA ILE A 19 -14.85 -6.58 -5.26
C ILE A 19 -14.02 -7.17 -4.12
N GLU A 20 -13.04 -8.02 -4.43
CA GLU A 20 -12.17 -8.65 -3.43
C GLU A 20 -11.40 -7.60 -2.63
N ASP A 21 -10.82 -6.60 -3.29
CA ASP A 21 -10.08 -5.53 -2.64
C ASP A 21 -11.00 -4.66 -1.77
N ARG A 22 -12.22 -4.40 -2.23
CA ARG A 22 -13.23 -3.69 -1.43
C ARG A 22 -13.66 -4.48 -0.20
N VAL A 23 -13.84 -5.80 -0.32
CA VAL A 23 -14.18 -6.67 0.80
C VAL A 23 -13.04 -6.69 1.82
N LYS A 24 -11.78 -6.77 1.39
CA LYS A 24 -10.62 -6.71 2.30
C LYS A 24 -10.64 -5.45 3.16
N VAL A 25 -10.92 -4.30 2.57
CA VAL A 25 -11.03 -3.03 3.33
C VAL A 25 -12.21 -3.05 4.31
N LEU A 26 -13.37 -3.55 3.88
CA LEU A 26 -14.57 -3.63 4.74
C LEU A 26 -14.43 -4.60 5.92
N LEU A 27 -13.56 -5.60 5.80
CA LEU A 27 -13.24 -6.54 6.87
C LEU A 27 -12.28 -5.98 7.91
N LEU A 28 -11.61 -4.85 7.61
CA LEU A 28 -10.77 -4.19 8.60
C LEU A 28 -11.65 -3.64 9.73
N PRO A 29 -11.31 -3.92 11.01
CA PRO A 29 -11.96 -3.23 12.11
C PRO A 29 -11.69 -1.73 11.97
N LYS A 30 -12.69 -0.90 12.29
CA LYS A 30 -12.50 0.55 12.30
C LYS A 30 -11.47 0.92 13.38
N ASP A 31 -10.35 1.52 12.98
CA ASP A 31 -9.40 2.13 13.91
C ASP A 31 -9.75 3.62 14.08
N PRO A 32 -10.01 4.11 15.31
CA PRO A 32 -10.26 5.53 15.55
C PRO A 32 -9.08 6.46 15.20
N LEU A 33 -7.91 5.91 14.85
CA LEU A 33 -6.71 6.62 14.46
C LEU A 33 -6.46 6.64 12.94
N ASP A 34 -7.20 5.88 12.12
CA ASP A 34 -6.95 5.75 10.67
C ASP A 34 -6.98 7.10 9.93
N GLU A 35 -7.84 8.03 10.36
CA GLU A 35 -7.98 9.35 9.74
C GLU A 35 -7.00 10.40 10.30
N ARG A 36 -6.12 10.02 11.23
CA ARG A 36 -5.21 10.97 11.88
C ARG A 36 -3.87 11.04 11.17
N ASN A 37 -3.29 12.24 11.16
CA ASN A 37 -1.89 12.42 10.79
C ASN A 37 -0.98 11.64 11.75
N ILE A 38 0.12 11.11 11.20
CA ILE A 38 1.16 10.44 11.99
C ILE A 38 2.43 11.28 12.04
N MET A 39 3.24 11.05 13.07
CA MET A 39 4.63 11.49 13.13
C MET A 39 5.52 10.27 12.86
N LEU A 40 6.31 10.31 11.78
CA LEU A 40 7.25 9.24 11.43
C LEU A 40 8.65 9.64 11.86
N GLU A 41 9.21 8.94 12.84
CA GLU A 41 10.59 9.13 13.29
C GLU A 41 11.50 8.02 12.75
N ILE A 42 12.56 8.41 12.02
CA ILE A 42 13.56 7.48 11.49
C ILE A 42 14.87 7.73 12.24
N ARG A 43 15.40 6.70 12.90
CA ARG A 43 16.63 6.77 13.70
C ARG A 43 17.62 5.71 13.24
N ALA A 44 18.89 6.10 13.11
CA ALA A 44 19.96 5.15 12.82
C ALA A 44 20.13 4.16 13.99
N GLY A 45 20.21 2.87 13.67
CA GLY A 45 20.50 1.81 14.62
C GLY A 45 21.99 1.47 14.69
N THR A 46 22.31 0.21 14.95
CA THR A 46 23.69 -0.31 14.86
C THR A 46 24.18 -0.29 13.40
N GLY A 47 25.46 0.03 13.19
CA GLY A 47 26.06 0.12 11.85
C GLY A 47 26.72 1.45 11.55
N GLY A 48 26.69 2.42 12.49
CA GLY A 48 27.42 3.68 12.39
C GLY A 48 26.98 4.51 11.18
N ASP A 49 27.94 4.86 10.33
CA ASP A 49 27.71 5.70 9.15
C ASP A 49 26.74 5.05 8.16
N GLU A 50 26.83 3.73 7.96
CA GLU A 50 25.96 3.01 7.02
C GLU A 50 24.49 3.05 7.48
N ALA A 51 24.26 2.91 8.79
CA ALA A 51 22.91 3.03 9.36
C ALA A 51 22.34 4.45 9.21
N SER A 52 23.21 5.47 9.23
CA SER A 52 22.82 6.86 9.03
C SER A 52 22.49 7.16 7.57
N ILE A 53 23.26 6.61 6.63
CA ILE A 53 22.99 6.69 5.19
C ILE A 53 21.63 6.04 4.89
N TRP A 54 21.41 4.83 5.41
CA TRP A 54 20.17 4.09 5.20
C TRP A 54 18.94 4.78 5.81
N ALA A 55 19.07 5.37 6.99
CA ALA A 55 18.01 6.21 7.57
C ALA A 55 17.65 7.38 6.64
N GLY A 56 18.65 7.99 5.99
CA GLY A 56 18.44 9.01 4.97
C GLY A 56 17.74 8.48 3.71
N ASP A 57 18.04 7.27 3.27
CA ASP A 57 17.34 6.62 2.15
C ASP A 57 15.86 6.36 2.46
N LEU A 58 15.55 5.84 3.66
CA LEU A 58 14.18 5.62 4.10
C LEU A 58 13.40 6.94 4.16
N PHE A 59 14.02 7.99 4.70
CA PHE A 59 13.42 9.32 4.71
C PHE A 59 13.07 9.79 3.29
N ARG A 60 13.99 9.65 2.33
CA ARG A 60 13.74 9.99 0.92
C ARG A 60 12.62 9.15 0.31
N MET A 61 12.59 7.84 0.60
CA MET A 61 11.56 6.93 0.11
C MET A 61 10.17 7.35 0.59
N TYR A 62 9.99 7.56 1.90
CA TYR A 62 8.69 7.96 2.46
C TYR A 62 8.29 9.36 2.03
N THR A 63 9.26 10.28 1.87
CA THR A 63 8.98 11.62 1.33
C THR A 63 8.41 11.53 -0.09
N ARG A 64 8.97 10.70 -0.96
CA ARG A 64 8.45 10.51 -2.34
C ARG A 64 7.11 9.79 -2.38
N TYR A 65 6.87 8.87 -1.46
CA TYR A 65 5.58 8.17 -1.36
C TYR A 65 4.45 9.09 -0.89
N ALA A 66 4.77 10.05 -0.01
CA ALA A 66 3.81 11.00 0.55
C ALA A 66 3.59 12.27 -0.29
N GLN A 67 4.35 12.44 -1.38
CA GLN A 67 4.15 13.50 -2.38
C GLN A 67 3.03 13.12 -3.35
#